data_AF-A0A3E3ITW8-F1
#
_entry.id   AF-A0A3E3ITW8-F1
#
_cell.length_a   1.000
_cell.length_b   1.000
_cell.length_c   1.000
_cell.angle_alpha   90.00
_cell.angle_beta   90.00
_cell.angle_gamma   90.00
#
_symmetry.space_group_name_H-M   'P 1'
#
loop_
_entity.id
_entity.type
_entity.pdbx_description
1 polymer ?
#
loop_
_entity_poly.entity_id
_entity_poly.type
_entity_poly.pdbx_seq_one_letter_code
_entity_poly.pdbx_strand_id
1 'polypeptide(L)'
;MPKQPPMKLDFETSVITGKGLSALAQGVEGWERRDCFGQLEDYLYSAERDRVCLVYGLRRTGKTTMLRQAIGRMAPEDFRRAAYIKARRSDTMAMVNRDLKKLFEAGFQYAFLDEATLMKDFIDSAALFSDVYAAMGMKIVLSGTDSLGFWLAMDQELYDRAKPIHTTFIPYREYSRLLGIDSIDEYIRYGGTLRAGETAFDDADANAQDASFRDNESTRRYIDTAICKNIQHSLACYEAGGHFRHLYSLYEAGELTSAINRIIEDMNHRFLISVLTEDFTSHDLRLTAANLRKERDPQKRTAILDTIDTEAVTRRLMELLDIRNQEEQSIGITQAHINEIKEYLTALELIVDCPIETTDPDAEPVEHILFTQPGMRYCQAQALVHSLMKDRTFSSLSEQEKSRVSERILEEVRGRMLEDIVLLETMKAADQNHYIFKLQFSAGEFDMVVYDKKENCCEIFEIKHSKEQVAGQYRHLIDKDKCRQAEARFGPIRGRYVLYRGEDFQAEQGVQYRNVENFLKKLPELEILHSPENEDPELRPVLGG
;
A
#
# COMPACT_ATOMS: atom_id res chain seq x y z
N MET A 1 27.03 -33.54 -40.97
CA MET A 1 25.70 -33.87 -40.42
C MET A 1 24.73 -32.77 -40.79
N PRO A 2 23.56 -33.06 -41.38
CA PRO A 2 22.57 -32.03 -41.66
C PRO A 2 22.04 -31.46 -40.34
N LYS A 3 22.02 -30.13 -40.22
CA LYS A 3 21.34 -29.44 -39.12
C LYS A 3 19.86 -29.86 -39.18
N GLN A 4 19.39 -30.59 -38.17
CA GLN A 4 17.96 -30.82 -38.00
C GLN A 4 17.25 -29.46 -38.00
N PRO A 5 16.14 -29.30 -38.74
CA PRO A 5 15.33 -28.09 -38.64
C PRO A 5 14.89 -27.93 -37.17
N PRO A 6 14.82 -26.69 -36.64
CA PRO A 6 14.37 -26.49 -35.28
C PRO A 6 12.98 -27.11 -35.13
N MET A 7 12.85 -28.06 -34.19
CA MET A 7 11.60 -28.73 -33.88
C MET A 7 10.59 -27.65 -33.48
N LYS A 8 9.53 -27.47 -34.28
CA LYS A 8 8.47 -26.52 -33.97
C LYS A 8 7.68 -27.11 -32.81
N LEU A 9 7.97 -26.65 -31.59
CA LEU A 9 7.20 -27.01 -30.40
C LEU A 9 5.80 -26.43 -30.57
N ASP A 10 4.80 -27.29 -30.50
CA ASP A 10 3.39 -26.90 -30.53
C ASP A 10 2.87 -26.86 -29.09
N PHE A 11 2.43 -25.69 -28.66
CA PHE A 11 2.03 -25.41 -27.28
C PHE A 11 0.52 -25.28 -27.17
N GLU A 12 -0.04 -25.73 -26.07
CA GLU A 12 -1.49 -25.63 -25.79
C GLU A 12 -1.86 -24.26 -25.20
N THR A 13 -0.90 -23.61 -24.55
CA THR A 13 -1.02 -22.31 -23.90
C THR A 13 -0.24 -21.24 -24.67
N SER A 14 -0.38 -19.98 -24.24
CA SER A 14 0.28 -18.83 -24.86
C SER A 14 1.77 -18.74 -24.48
N VAL A 15 2.60 -19.59 -25.09
CA VAL A 15 4.05 -19.65 -24.88
C VAL A 15 4.80 -18.76 -25.89
N ILE A 16 5.71 -17.93 -25.39
CA ILE A 16 6.55 -17.00 -26.15
C ILE A 16 8.02 -17.33 -25.90
N THR A 17 8.79 -17.52 -26.98
CA THR A 17 10.23 -17.78 -26.94
C THR A 17 10.96 -17.01 -28.05
N GLY A 18 12.29 -16.96 -27.98
CA GLY A 18 13.14 -16.43 -29.05
C GLY A 18 12.83 -14.98 -29.44
N LYS A 19 12.54 -14.72 -30.73
CA LYS A 19 12.29 -13.36 -31.23
C LYS A 19 11.07 -12.68 -30.57
N GLY A 20 10.01 -13.45 -30.29
CA GLY A 20 8.83 -12.91 -29.58
C GLY A 20 9.17 -12.47 -28.16
N LEU A 21 10.05 -13.22 -27.49
CA LEU A 21 10.54 -12.91 -26.15
C LEU A 21 11.38 -11.62 -26.15
N SER A 22 12.16 -11.39 -27.20
CA SER A 22 12.96 -10.16 -27.35
C SER A 22 12.07 -8.94 -27.55
N ALA A 23 11.04 -9.02 -28.39
CA ALA A 23 10.08 -7.93 -28.58
C ALA A 23 9.33 -7.61 -27.28
N LEU A 24 9.01 -8.63 -26.48
CA LEU A 24 8.40 -8.48 -25.17
C LEU A 24 9.33 -7.71 -24.21
N ALA A 25 10.63 -7.98 -24.19
CA ALA A 25 11.59 -7.27 -23.34
C ALA A 25 11.87 -5.81 -23.77
N GLN A 26 11.95 -5.54 -25.08
CA GLN A 26 12.34 -4.22 -25.62
C GLN A 26 11.48 -3.06 -25.12
N GLY A 27 10.16 -3.29 -24.95
CA GLY A 27 9.25 -2.21 -24.53
C GLY A 27 9.43 -1.69 -23.10
N VAL A 28 10.36 -2.24 -22.31
CA VAL A 28 10.65 -1.81 -20.93
C VAL A 28 12.14 -1.56 -20.67
N GLU A 29 12.99 -1.61 -21.71
CA GLU A 29 14.46 -1.58 -21.56
C GLU A 29 14.98 -0.28 -20.94
N GLY A 30 14.33 0.85 -21.22
CA GLY A 30 14.66 2.17 -20.67
C GLY A 30 13.93 2.54 -19.38
N TRP A 31 13.06 1.66 -18.87
CA TRP A 31 12.29 1.97 -17.67
C TRP A 31 13.10 1.70 -16.41
N GLU A 32 12.90 2.56 -15.41
CA GLU A 32 13.43 2.32 -14.09
C GLU A 32 12.83 1.05 -13.45
N ARG A 33 13.60 0.44 -12.55
CA ARG A 33 13.25 -0.85 -11.93
C ARG A 33 12.67 -0.65 -10.55
N ARG A 34 11.78 -1.57 -10.13
CA ARG A 34 11.26 -1.61 -8.76
C ARG A 34 12.39 -1.82 -7.74
N ASP A 35 12.22 -1.34 -6.52
CA ASP A 35 13.15 -1.57 -5.40
C ASP A 35 13.26 -3.07 -5.07
N CYS A 36 12.14 -3.81 -5.14
CA CYS A 36 12.11 -5.26 -4.94
C CYS A 36 12.65 -6.08 -6.13
N PHE A 37 13.07 -5.44 -7.24
CA PHE A 37 13.57 -6.14 -8.43
C PHE A 37 14.82 -6.99 -8.15
N GLY A 38 15.69 -6.54 -7.23
CA GLY A 38 16.88 -7.29 -6.84
C GLY A 38 16.57 -8.71 -6.36
N GLN A 39 15.46 -8.89 -5.62
CA GLN A 39 15.03 -10.20 -5.12
C GLN A 39 14.73 -11.20 -6.26
N LEU A 40 14.21 -10.69 -7.39
CA LEU A 40 13.94 -11.52 -8.57
C LEU A 40 15.25 -11.91 -9.27
N GLU A 41 16.20 -10.98 -9.40
CA GLU A 41 17.54 -11.29 -9.95
C GLU A 41 18.26 -12.31 -9.05
N ASP A 42 18.23 -12.12 -7.73
CA ASP A 42 18.83 -13.04 -6.76
C ASP A 42 18.25 -14.45 -6.88
N TYR A 43 16.92 -14.58 -7.02
CA TYR A 43 16.31 -15.88 -7.27
C TYR A 43 16.79 -16.51 -8.58
N LEU A 44 16.74 -15.77 -9.69
CA LEU A 44 17.05 -16.29 -11.02
C LEU A 44 18.47 -16.86 -11.09
N TYR A 45 19.44 -16.18 -10.46
CA TYR A 45 20.85 -16.55 -10.54
C TYR A 45 21.38 -17.27 -9.29
N SER A 46 20.55 -17.50 -8.27
CA SER A 46 20.92 -18.32 -7.12
C SER A 46 21.17 -19.78 -7.49
N ALA A 47 22.01 -20.46 -6.70
CA ALA A 47 22.27 -21.89 -6.84
C ALA A 47 21.10 -22.78 -6.40
N GLU A 48 20.17 -22.24 -5.60
CA GLU A 48 18.98 -22.94 -5.08
C GLU A 48 18.00 -23.27 -6.20
N ARG A 49 17.44 -24.49 -6.23
CA ARG A 49 16.59 -24.96 -7.33
C ARG A 49 15.32 -25.67 -6.88
N ASP A 50 15.12 -25.87 -5.59
CA ASP A 50 13.97 -26.57 -5.01
C ASP A 50 12.75 -25.66 -4.77
N ARG A 51 12.92 -24.34 -4.91
CA ARG A 51 11.85 -23.35 -4.71
C ARG A 51 11.44 -22.64 -5.99
N VAL A 52 10.21 -22.16 -6.02
CA VAL A 52 9.66 -21.28 -7.06
C VAL A 52 9.64 -19.83 -6.58
N CYS A 53 9.73 -18.86 -7.50
CA CYS A 53 9.59 -17.45 -7.15
C CYS A 53 8.19 -16.95 -7.49
N LEU A 54 7.57 -16.24 -6.54
CA LEU A 54 6.23 -15.68 -6.69
C LEU A 54 6.35 -14.16 -6.77
N VAL A 55 5.91 -13.55 -7.87
CA VAL A 55 5.87 -12.10 -8.06
C VAL A 55 4.41 -11.66 -8.10
N TYR A 56 3.88 -11.26 -6.96
CA TYR A 56 2.45 -11.04 -6.77
C TYR A 56 2.18 -9.71 -6.05
N GLY A 57 0.93 -9.27 -6.04
CA GLY A 57 0.53 -7.94 -5.57
C GLY A 57 -0.68 -7.42 -6.34
N LEU A 58 -1.26 -6.32 -5.88
CA LEU A 58 -2.45 -5.74 -6.49
C LEU A 58 -2.25 -5.30 -7.95
N ARG A 59 -3.35 -5.06 -8.66
CA ARG A 59 -3.30 -4.63 -10.05
C ARG A 59 -2.52 -3.31 -10.20
N ARG A 60 -1.75 -3.20 -11.29
CA ARG A 60 -0.96 -1.99 -11.67
C ARG A 60 0.23 -1.68 -10.75
N THR A 61 0.82 -2.70 -10.13
CA THR A 61 2.05 -2.59 -9.32
C THR A 61 3.34 -2.98 -10.07
N GLY A 62 3.29 -3.21 -11.38
CA GLY A 62 4.50 -3.41 -12.19
C GLY A 62 5.05 -4.85 -12.26
N LYS A 63 4.32 -5.87 -11.81
CA LYS A 63 4.75 -7.30 -11.91
C LYS A 63 5.18 -7.73 -13.32
N THR A 64 4.30 -7.56 -14.32
CA THR A 64 4.62 -7.92 -15.71
C THR A 64 5.81 -7.10 -16.23
N THR A 65 5.93 -5.83 -15.84
CA THR A 65 7.10 -5.00 -16.16
C THR A 65 8.38 -5.60 -15.58
N MET A 66 8.38 -6.02 -14.31
CA MET A 66 9.52 -6.68 -13.68
C MET A 66 9.91 -7.96 -14.41
N LEU A 67 8.95 -8.81 -14.81
CA LEU A 67 9.28 -10.04 -15.54
C LEU A 67 9.94 -9.73 -16.89
N ARG A 68 9.40 -8.75 -17.63
CA ARG A 68 9.95 -8.29 -18.91
C ARG A 68 11.36 -7.71 -18.75
N GLN A 69 11.59 -6.92 -17.69
CA GLN A 69 12.91 -6.37 -17.36
C GLN A 69 13.91 -7.46 -17.00
N ALA A 70 13.50 -8.47 -16.22
CA ALA A 70 14.36 -9.61 -15.86
C ALA A 70 14.77 -10.40 -17.10
N ILE A 71 13.82 -10.70 -17.99
CA ILE A 71 14.07 -11.38 -19.27
C ILE A 71 15.04 -10.56 -20.14
N GLY A 72 14.83 -9.25 -20.26
CA GLY A 72 15.67 -8.36 -21.08
C GLY A 72 17.12 -8.25 -20.60
N ARG A 73 17.37 -8.55 -19.32
CA ARG A 73 18.70 -8.48 -18.69
C ARG A 73 19.43 -9.82 -18.65
N MET A 74 18.81 -10.90 -19.11
CA MET A 74 19.45 -12.22 -19.14
C MET A 74 20.67 -12.24 -20.06
N ALA A 75 21.70 -12.97 -19.65
CA ALA A 75 22.81 -13.27 -20.54
C ALA A 75 22.28 -13.98 -21.81
N PRO A 76 22.91 -13.81 -22.99
CA PRO A 76 22.40 -14.39 -24.24
C PRO A 76 22.20 -15.92 -24.19
N GLU A 77 22.95 -16.63 -23.35
CA GLU A 77 22.79 -18.08 -23.16
C GLU A 77 21.54 -18.44 -22.35
N ASP A 78 21.28 -17.72 -21.26
CA ASP A 78 20.10 -17.89 -20.42
C ASP A 78 18.83 -17.46 -21.15
N PHE A 79 18.89 -16.34 -21.87
CA PHE A 79 17.80 -15.82 -22.69
C PHE A 79 17.32 -16.86 -23.72
N ARG A 80 18.25 -17.58 -24.38
CA ARG A 80 17.90 -18.64 -25.34
C ARG A 80 17.18 -19.83 -24.70
N ARG A 81 17.34 -20.01 -23.39
CA ARG A 81 16.72 -21.06 -22.58
C ARG A 81 15.55 -20.54 -21.73
N ALA A 82 15.07 -19.33 -22.02
CA ALA A 82 13.95 -18.73 -21.32
C ALA A 82 12.66 -18.80 -22.14
N ALA A 83 11.55 -19.04 -21.45
CA ALA A 83 10.20 -19.01 -22.00
C ALA A 83 9.30 -18.13 -21.14
N TYR A 84 8.41 -17.39 -21.79
CA TYR A 84 7.36 -16.63 -21.13
C TYR A 84 6.01 -17.25 -21.51
N ILE A 85 5.18 -17.53 -20.51
CA ILE A 85 3.87 -18.15 -20.65
C ILE A 85 2.87 -17.16 -20.08
N LYS A 86 1.88 -16.75 -20.88
CA LYS A 86 0.78 -15.90 -20.40
C LYS A 86 -0.47 -16.73 -20.19
N ALA A 87 -0.80 -17.02 -18.94
CA ALA A 87 -1.99 -17.77 -18.59
C ALA A 87 -3.27 -16.98 -18.93
N ARG A 88 -4.31 -17.72 -19.28
CA ARG A 88 -5.66 -17.23 -19.56
C ARG A 88 -6.65 -18.01 -18.72
N ARG A 89 -7.85 -17.45 -18.53
CA ARG A 89 -8.96 -18.12 -17.80
C ARG A 89 -9.40 -19.45 -18.42
N SER A 90 -9.10 -19.68 -19.69
CA SER A 90 -9.37 -20.93 -20.40
C SER A 90 -8.29 -22.00 -20.19
N ASP A 91 -7.12 -21.60 -19.69
CA ASP A 91 -5.99 -22.48 -19.50
C ASP A 91 -6.17 -23.27 -18.19
N THR A 92 -5.55 -24.45 -18.13
CA THR A 92 -5.59 -25.33 -16.96
C THR A 92 -4.17 -25.73 -16.56
N MET A 93 -3.97 -26.14 -15.31
CA MET A 93 -2.69 -26.66 -14.85
C MET A 93 -2.23 -27.85 -15.69
N ALA A 94 -3.15 -28.68 -16.18
CA ALA A 94 -2.82 -29.80 -17.06
C ALA A 94 -2.22 -29.36 -18.41
N MET A 95 -2.72 -28.26 -19.00
CA MET A 95 -2.18 -27.70 -20.25
C MET A 95 -0.78 -27.11 -20.01
N VAL A 96 -0.63 -26.32 -18.95
CA VAL A 96 0.67 -25.73 -18.57
C VAL A 96 1.68 -26.83 -18.25
N ASN A 97 1.28 -27.90 -17.57
CA ASN A 97 2.12 -29.06 -17.29
C ASN A 97 2.67 -29.68 -18.60
N ARG A 98 1.81 -29.91 -19.60
CA ARG A 98 2.26 -30.47 -20.89
C ARG A 98 3.23 -29.54 -21.61
N ASP A 99 3.02 -28.23 -21.55
CA ASP A 99 3.90 -27.25 -22.18
C ASP A 99 5.23 -27.08 -21.44
N LEU A 100 5.24 -27.07 -20.11
CA LEU A 100 6.46 -27.06 -19.30
C LEU A 100 7.30 -28.30 -19.54
N LYS A 101 6.68 -29.48 -19.66
CA LYS A 101 7.38 -30.71 -20.04
C LYS A 101 8.06 -30.60 -21.40
N LYS A 102 7.36 -30.09 -22.42
CA LYS A 102 7.93 -29.83 -23.76
C LYS A 102 9.09 -28.84 -23.71
N LEU A 103 8.97 -27.77 -22.91
CA LEU A 103 10.02 -26.78 -22.71
C LEU A 103 11.26 -27.40 -22.05
N PHE A 104 11.07 -28.17 -20.99
CA PHE A 104 12.15 -28.87 -20.31
C PHE A 104 12.88 -29.84 -21.24
N GLU A 105 12.15 -30.69 -21.97
CA GLU A 105 12.72 -31.63 -22.95
C GLU A 105 13.48 -30.92 -24.07
N ALA A 106 13.07 -29.71 -24.44
CA ALA A 106 13.76 -28.85 -25.40
C ALA A 106 14.95 -28.06 -24.82
N GLY A 107 15.28 -28.24 -23.53
CA GLY A 107 16.44 -27.65 -22.88
C GLY A 107 16.22 -26.23 -22.33
N PHE A 108 14.97 -25.77 -22.20
CA PHE A 108 14.67 -24.52 -21.50
C PHE A 108 14.92 -24.69 -20.01
N GLN A 109 15.48 -23.63 -19.40
CA GLN A 109 15.84 -23.59 -17.98
C GLN A 109 15.05 -22.56 -17.20
N TYR A 110 14.53 -21.52 -17.84
CA TYR A 110 13.77 -20.46 -17.19
C TYR A 110 12.35 -20.43 -17.74
N ALA A 111 11.35 -20.45 -16.87
CA ALA A 111 9.95 -20.27 -17.26
C ALA A 111 9.31 -19.16 -16.42
N PHE A 112 8.79 -18.16 -17.10
CA PHE A 112 8.04 -17.04 -16.52
C PHE A 112 6.56 -17.24 -16.83
N LEU A 113 5.77 -17.65 -15.85
CA LEU A 113 4.32 -17.83 -15.98
C LEU A 113 3.61 -16.59 -15.42
N ASP A 114 3.07 -15.78 -16.31
CA ASP A 114 2.32 -14.57 -15.96
C ASP A 114 0.82 -14.82 -15.85
N GLU A 115 0.20 -14.15 -14.89
CA GLU A 115 -1.19 -14.31 -14.46
C GLU A 115 -1.56 -15.76 -14.10
N ALA A 116 -0.66 -16.48 -13.42
CA ALA A 116 -0.81 -17.89 -13.05
C ALA A 116 -2.11 -18.19 -12.29
N THR A 117 -2.54 -17.27 -11.44
CA THR A 117 -3.78 -17.38 -10.65
C THR A 117 -5.06 -17.28 -11.47
N LEU A 118 -5.01 -16.99 -12.78
CA LEU A 118 -6.20 -17.07 -13.64
C LEU A 118 -6.63 -18.51 -13.93
N MET A 119 -5.75 -19.49 -13.71
CA MET A 119 -6.09 -20.91 -13.81
C MET A 119 -6.84 -21.33 -12.55
N LYS A 120 -8.05 -21.88 -12.72
CA LYS A 120 -8.93 -22.23 -11.60
C LYS A 120 -8.34 -23.27 -10.66
N ASP A 121 -7.54 -24.17 -11.20
CA ASP A 121 -6.86 -25.26 -10.49
C ASP A 121 -5.46 -24.87 -10.01
N PHE A 122 -5.09 -23.59 -10.04
CA PHE A 122 -3.76 -23.13 -9.61
C PHE A 122 -3.49 -23.42 -8.14
N ILE A 123 -4.38 -22.97 -7.23
CA ILE A 123 -4.14 -23.01 -5.78
C ILE A 123 -3.92 -24.46 -5.33
N ASP A 124 -4.80 -25.36 -5.74
CA ASP A 124 -4.81 -26.77 -5.34
C ASP A 124 -3.81 -27.65 -6.13
N SER A 125 -2.98 -27.08 -7.01
CA SER A 125 -2.00 -27.86 -7.80
C SER A 125 -0.66 -27.16 -7.97
N ALA A 126 -0.41 -26.08 -7.22
CA ALA A 126 0.79 -25.26 -7.37
C ALA A 126 2.10 -26.03 -7.06
N ALA A 127 2.05 -27.09 -6.24
CA ALA A 127 3.19 -27.94 -5.92
C ALA A 127 3.84 -28.55 -7.17
N LEU A 128 3.08 -28.69 -8.28
CA LEU A 128 3.62 -29.10 -9.58
C LEU A 128 4.88 -28.29 -9.97
N PHE A 129 4.86 -26.98 -9.72
CA PHE A 129 5.94 -26.10 -10.15
C PHE A 129 7.24 -26.35 -9.36
N SER A 130 7.15 -26.58 -8.05
CA SER A 130 8.31 -26.88 -7.19
C SER A 130 8.76 -28.32 -7.34
N ASP A 131 7.84 -29.27 -7.16
CA ASP A 131 8.15 -30.68 -6.91
C ASP A 131 8.60 -31.42 -8.17
N VAL A 132 8.18 -30.90 -9.32
CA VAL A 132 8.55 -31.45 -10.63
C VAL A 132 9.56 -30.55 -11.30
N TYR A 133 9.19 -29.31 -11.63
CA TYR A 133 10.00 -28.50 -12.54
C TYR A 133 11.19 -27.83 -11.87
N ALA A 134 11.00 -27.25 -10.68
CA ALA A 134 12.11 -26.67 -9.93
C ALA A 134 13.09 -27.79 -9.52
N ALA A 135 12.58 -28.91 -8.98
CA ALA A 135 13.39 -30.09 -8.65
C ALA A 135 14.20 -30.67 -9.84
N MET A 136 13.68 -30.59 -11.07
CA MET A 136 14.40 -30.95 -12.31
C MET A 136 15.47 -29.92 -12.73
N GLY A 137 15.55 -28.80 -12.01
CA GLY A 137 16.56 -27.76 -12.17
C GLY A 137 16.11 -26.55 -12.98
N MET A 138 14.82 -26.41 -13.28
CA MET A 138 14.28 -25.19 -13.89
C MET A 138 14.11 -24.07 -12.86
N LYS A 139 14.26 -22.82 -13.30
CA LYS A 139 13.87 -21.62 -12.56
C LYS A 139 12.46 -21.22 -12.99
N ILE A 140 11.50 -21.40 -12.08
CA ILE A 140 10.10 -21.05 -12.32
C ILE A 140 9.78 -19.74 -11.60
N VAL A 141 9.26 -18.77 -12.35
CA VAL A 141 8.72 -17.52 -11.80
C VAL A 141 7.23 -17.49 -12.11
N LEU A 142 6.41 -17.34 -11.09
CA LEU A 142 4.95 -17.25 -11.18
C LEU A 142 4.53 -15.83 -10.83
N SER A 143 3.75 -15.15 -11.67
CA SER A 143 3.18 -13.84 -11.32
C SER A 143 1.68 -13.81 -11.46
N GLY A 144 1.05 -12.85 -10.78
CA GLY A 144 -0.38 -12.61 -10.91
C GLY A 144 -0.87 -11.48 -10.03
N THR A 145 -2.06 -11.00 -10.37
CA THR A 145 -2.74 -9.89 -9.67
C THR A 145 -3.63 -10.33 -8.51
N ASP A 146 -3.87 -11.64 -8.38
CA ASP A 146 -4.65 -12.24 -7.30
C ASP A 146 -3.72 -12.63 -6.15
N SER A 147 -3.39 -11.66 -5.29
CA SER A 147 -2.45 -11.89 -4.17
C SER A 147 -2.96 -12.92 -3.18
N LEU A 148 -4.28 -13.01 -2.98
CA LEU A 148 -4.87 -13.97 -2.05
C LEU A 148 -4.65 -15.41 -2.54
N GLY A 149 -4.75 -15.66 -3.85
CA GLY A 149 -4.53 -16.99 -4.42
C GLY A 149 -3.10 -17.48 -4.21
N PHE A 150 -2.10 -16.58 -4.31
CA PHE A 150 -0.73 -16.92 -3.94
C PHE A 150 -0.54 -17.12 -2.43
N TRP A 151 -1.18 -16.31 -1.60
CA TRP A 151 -1.15 -16.47 -0.16
C TRP A 151 -1.70 -17.84 0.27
N LEU A 152 -2.85 -18.24 -0.29
CA LEU A 152 -3.45 -19.57 -0.05
C LEU A 152 -2.56 -20.71 -0.56
N ALA A 153 -1.98 -20.56 -1.76
CA ALA A 153 -1.05 -21.57 -2.29
C ALA A 153 0.20 -21.71 -1.41
N MET A 154 0.74 -20.62 -0.84
CA MET A 154 1.89 -20.65 0.07
C MET A 154 1.57 -21.28 1.43
N ASP A 155 0.33 -21.19 1.90
CA ASP A 155 -0.09 -21.83 3.16
C ASP A 155 -0.29 -23.36 3.00
N GLN A 156 -0.38 -23.84 1.75
CA GLN A 156 -0.57 -25.25 1.43
C GLN A 156 0.49 -25.80 0.45
N GLU A 157 0.16 -25.87 -0.84
CA GLU A 157 0.90 -26.56 -1.89
C GLU A 157 2.35 -26.04 -2.07
N LEU A 158 2.59 -24.78 -1.71
CA LEU A 158 3.89 -24.10 -1.81
C LEU A 158 4.52 -23.78 -0.44
N TYR A 159 4.04 -24.39 0.65
CA TYR A 159 4.59 -24.20 1.99
C TYR A 159 6.09 -24.53 2.02
N ASP A 160 6.92 -23.58 2.48
CA ASP A 160 8.39 -23.60 2.46
C ASP A 160 9.04 -23.80 1.06
N ARG A 161 8.25 -23.78 -0.02
CA ARG A 161 8.69 -24.03 -1.41
C ARG A 161 8.64 -22.79 -2.29
N ALA A 162 8.27 -21.64 -1.73
CA ALA A 162 8.18 -20.37 -2.43
C ALA A 162 9.19 -19.34 -1.94
N LYS A 163 9.63 -18.46 -2.85
CA LYS A 163 10.28 -17.19 -2.57
C LYS A 163 9.32 -16.05 -2.95
N PRO A 164 8.58 -15.48 -2.00
CA PRO A 164 7.60 -14.43 -2.28
C PRO A 164 8.28 -13.08 -2.52
N ILE A 165 7.81 -12.38 -3.55
CA ILE A 165 8.13 -10.98 -3.85
C ILE A 165 6.79 -10.25 -3.97
N HIS A 166 6.42 -9.56 -2.89
CA HIS A 166 5.20 -8.77 -2.86
C HIS A 166 5.42 -7.39 -3.48
N THR A 167 4.49 -6.96 -4.32
CA THR A 167 4.63 -5.71 -5.10
C THR A 167 3.60 -4.65 -4.75
N THR A 168 2.64 -4.93 -3.86
CA THR A 168 1.54 -4.01 -3.51
C THR A 168 2.04 -2.69 -2.94
N PHE A 169 2.93 -2.75 -1.96
CA PHE A 169 3.52 -1.55 -1.38
C PHE A 169 4.51 -0.91 -2.36
N ILE A 170 4.36 0.40 -2.56
CA ILE A 170 5.24 1.24 -3.38
C ILE A 170 5.51 2.49 -2.55
N PRO A 171 6.67 2.62 -1.87
CA PRO A 171 6.96 3.78 -1.03
C PRO A 171 7.08 5.05 -1.87
N TYR A 172 6.92 6.22 -1.24
CA TYR A 172 7.00 7.52 -1.89
C TYR A 172 8.32 7.69 -2.66
N ARG A 173 9.44 7.25 -2.08
CA ARG A 173 10.77 7.28 -2.74
C ARG A 173 10.76 6.53 -4.08
N GLU A 174 10.17 5.34 -4.10
CA GLU A 174 10.08 4.52 -5.29
C GLU A 174 9.11 5.13 -6.30
N TYR A 175 7.94 5.58 -5.85
CA TYR A 175 6.95 6.27 -6.69
C TYR A 175 7.54 7.49 -7.40
N SER A 176 8.21 8.36 -6.64
CA SER A 176 8.84 9.59 -7.14
C SER A 176 9.89 9.26 -8.19
N ARG A 177 10.77 8.30 -7.92
CA ARG A 177 11.81 7.85 -8.85
C ARG A 177 11.22 7.23 -10.12
N LEU A 178 10.28 6.30 -9.99
CA LEU A 178 9.72 5.56 -11.13
C LEU A 178 8.86 6.43 -12.05
N LEU A 179 8.16 7.43 -11.51
CA LEU A 179 7.23 8.26 -12.28
C LEU A 179 7.74 9.68 -12.54
N GLY A 180 8.86 10.09 -11.92
CA GLY A 180 9.36 11.46 -11.99
C GLY A 180 8.45 12.48 -11.29
N ILE A 181 7.65 12.05 -10.30
CA ILE A 181 6.67 12.88 -9.60
C ILE A 181 7.13 13.13 -8.16
N ASP A 182 7.69 14.32 -7.93
CA ASP A 182 8.20 14.77 -6.64
C ASP A 182 7.17 15.60 -5.87
N SER A 183 6.04 14.96 -5.52
CA SER A 183 4.96 15.63 -4.77
C SER A 183 4.21 14.66 -3.88
N ILE A 184 4.24 14.91 -2.57
CA ILE A 184 3.49 14.16 -1.58
C ILE A 184 1.98 14.29 -1.78
N ASP A 185 1.50 15.43 -2.28
CA ASP A 185 0.09 15.61 -2.63
C ASP A 185 -0.32 14.70 -3.79
N GLU A 186 0.54 14.54 -4.79
CA GLU A 186 0.28 13.66 -5.93
C GLU A 186 0.38 12.18 -5.53
N TYR A 187 1.31 11.84 -4.63
CA TYR A 187 1.37 10.51 -4.05
C TYR A 187 0.15 10.20 -3.18
N ILE A 188 -0.37 11.16 -2.40
CA ILE A 188 -1.63 10.99 -1.67
C ILE A 188 -2.80 10.74 -2.64
N ARG A 189 -2.83 11.43 -3.78
CA ARG A 189 -3.90 11.32 -4.79
C ARG A 189 -3.86 10.01 -5.58
N TYR A 190 -2.67 9.57 -5.98
CA TYR A 190 -2.52 8.52 -7.00
C TYR A 190 -1.59 7.37 -6.58
N GLY A 191 -0.91 7.50 -5.44
CA GLY A 191 -0.01 6.51 -4.89
C GLY A 191 -0.68 5.17 -4.61
N GLY A 192 0.15 4.13 -4.55
CA GLY A 192 -0.28 2.74 -4.49
C GLY A 192 -0.42 2.04 -5.85
N THR A 193 -0.36 2.79 -6.96
CA THR A 193 -0.22 2.23 -8.32
C THR A 193 0.86 2.93 -9.14
N LEU A 194 1.45 2.23 -10.12
CA LEU A 194 2.52 2.75 -10.98
C LEU A 194 1.99 3.36 -12.28
N ARG A 195 0.90 4.11 -12.21
CA ARG A 195 0.51 5.01 -13.30
C ARG A 195 0.53 6.43 -12.78
N ALA A 196 1.25 7.30 -13.48
CA ALA A 196 1.13 8.73 -13.29
C ALA A 196 -0.35 9.12 -13.42
N GLY A 197 -0.88 9.82 -12.42
CA GLY A 197 -2.09 10.62 -12.63
C GLY A 197 -1.87 11.47 -13.87
N GLU A 198 -2.81 11.44 -14.80
CA GLU A 198 -2.72 12.07 -16.12
C GLU A 198 -2.35 13.56 -15.98
N THR A 199 -1.07 13.90 -16.07
CA THR A 199 -0.61 15.30 -16.21
C THR A 199 -0.71 15.78 -17.67
N ALA A 200 -1.10 14.91 -18.60
CA ALA A 200 -1.45 15.26 -19.97
C ALA A 200 -2.98 15.25 -20.13
N PHE A 201 -3.62 16.38 -19.82
CA PHE A 201 -5.06 16.60 -20.08
C PHE A 201 -5.42 16.61 -21.58
N ASP A 202 -4.43 16.56 -22.49
CA ASP A 202 -4.62 16.75 -23.93
C ASP A 202 -4.46 15.48 -24.80
N ASP A 203 -4.13 14.31 -24.22
CA ASP A 203 -4.11 13.06 -25.01
C ASP A 203 -5.50 12.41 -25.02
N ALA A 204 -6.32 12.84 -25.98
CA ALA A 204 -7.67 12.31 -26.24
C ALA A 204 -7.71 10.81 -26.63
N ASP A 205 -6.56 10.16 -26.82
CA ASP A 205 -6.43 8.72 -27.13
C ASP A 205 -5.94 7.87 -25.94
N ALA A 206 -5.66 8.45 -24.77
CA ALA A 206 -5.45 7.71 -23.53
C ALA A 206 -6.80 7.48 -22.85
N ASN A 207 -7.50 6.40 -23.24
CA ASN A 207 -8.82 6.02 -22.73
C ASN A 207 -9.01 6.32 -21.23
N ALA A 208 -9.96 7.21 -20.92
CA ALA A 208 -10.47 7.55 -19.60
C ALA A 208 -11.02 6.36 -18.77
N GLN A 209 -10.86 5.12 -19.24
CA GLN A 209 -11.26 3.89 -18.56
C GLN A 209 -10.14 3.27 -17.69
N ASP A 210 -8.89 3.78 -17.79
CA ASP A 210 -7.70 3.10 -17.27
C ASP A 210 -6.96 3.79 -16.10
N ALA A 211 -7.40 4.96 -15.65
CA ALA A 211 -6.91 5.55 -14.40
C ALA A 211 -7.49 4.77 -13.20
N SER A 212 -6.70 4.50 -12.16
CA SER A 212 -7.19 3.75 -10.97
C SER A 212 -7.89 4.66 -9.96
N PHE A 213 -7.37 5.88 -9.76
CA PHE A 213 -7.75 6.78 -8.67
C PHE A 213 -8.05 8.20 -9.17
N ARG A 214 -8.55 8.35 -10.39
CA ARG A 214 -8.86 9.67 -10.98
C ARG A 214 -10.13 10.27 -10.40
N ASP A 215 -11.13 9.41 -10.18
CA ASP A 215 -12.46 9.77 -9.70
C ASP A 215 -13.09 8.58 -8.96
N ASN A 216 -14.29 8.81 -8.43
CA ASN A 216 -15.00 7.78 -7.66
C ASN A 216 -15.38 6.57 -8.52
N GLU A 217 -15.68 6.74 -9.81
CA GLU A 217 -16.07 5.62 -10.68
C GLU A 217 -14.88 4.70 -10.97
N SER A 218 -13.74 5.29 -11.32
CA SER A 218 -12.47 4.56 -11.53
C SER A 218 -11.99 3.86 -10.25
N THR A 219 -12.08 4.52 -9.09
CA THR A 219 -11.71 3.95 -7.80
C THR A 219 -12.64 2.81 -7.40
N ARG A 220 -13.97 3.00 -7.52
CA ARG A 220 -14.95 1.95 -7.27
C ARG A 220 -14.68 0.73 -8.17
N ARG A 221 -14.39 0.96 -9.46
CA ARG A 221 -14.02 -0.11 -10.40
C ARG A 221 -12.73 -0.80 -9.96
N TYR A 222 -11.74 -0.07 -9.44
CA TYR A 222 -10.51 -0.66 -8.90
C TYR A 222 -10.81 -1.53 -7.66
N ILE A 223 -11.57 -1.04 -6.68
CA ILE A 223 -11.92 -1.79 -5.47
C ILE A 223 -12.72 -3.06 -5.83
N ASP A 224 -13.74 -2.92 -6.68
CA ASP A 224 -14.55 -4.06 -7.13
C ASP A 224 -13.70 -5.10 -7.88
N THR A 225 -12.84 -4.66 -8.81
CA THR A 225 -12.11 -5.60 -9.69
C THR A 225 -10.81 -6.12 -9.13
N ALA A 226 -10.04 -5.31 -8.41
CA ALA A 226 -8.70 -5.66 -7.93
C ALA A 226 -8.67 -6.18 -6.49
N ILE A 227 -9.74 -5.95 -5.72
CA ILE A 227 -9.84 -6.38 -4.32
C ILE A 227 -11.00 -7.36 -4.19
N CYS A 228 -12.24 -6.91 -4.33
CA CYS A 228 -13.43 -7.71 -4.03
C CYS A 228 -13.52 -8.95 -4.92
N LYS A 229 -13.48 -8.78 -6.25
CA LYS A 229 -13.51 -9.90 -7.20
C LYS A 229 -12.32 -10.83 -7.09
N ASN A 230 -11.15 -10.34 -6.70
CA ASN A 230 -9.97 -11.18 -6.51
C ASN A 230 -10.10 -12.04 -5.24
N ILE A 231 -10.55 -11.46 -4.13
CA ILE A 231 -10.89 -12.21 -2.91
C ILE A 231 -11.92 -13.30 -3.24
N GLN A 232 -12.99 -12.94 -3.94
CA GLN A 232 -14.04 -13.87 -4.34
C GLN A 232 -13.52 -14.99 -5.26
N HIS A 233 -12.72 -14.61 -6.26
CA HIS A 233 -12.13 -15.55 -7.22
C HIS A 233 -11.21 -16.55 -6.51
N SER A 234 -10.30 -16.06 -5.67
CA SER A 234 -9.40 -16.88 -4.87
C SER A 234 -10.15 -17.89 -4.00
N LEU A 235 -11.13 -17.42 -3.23
CA LEU A 235 -11.90 -18.28 -2.33
C LEU A 235 -12.73 -19.32 -3.11
N ALA A 236 -13.23 -19.00 -4.31
CA ALA A 236 -13.93 -19.94 -5.17
C ALA A 236 -13.03 -20.99 -5.83
N CYS A 237 -11.78 -20.63 -6.10
CA CYS A 237 -10.80 -21.55 -6.69
C CYS A 237 -10.15 -22.47 -5.65
N TYR A 238 -10.16 -22.08 -4.37
CA TYR A 238 -9.51 -22.82 -3.30
C TYR A 238 -10.40 -23.94 -2.74
N GLU A 239 -9.94 -25.18 -2.83
CA GLU A 239 -10.67 -26.40 -2.43
C GLU A 239 -12.13 -26.41 -2.93
N ALA A 240 -12.35 -26.03 -4.19
CA ALA A 240 -13.68 -25.91 -4.81
C ALA A 240 -14.68 -25.03 -4.03
N GLY A 241 -14.20 -24.01 -3.29
CA GLY A 241 -15.02 -23.09 -2.52
C GLY A 241 -15.21 -23.46 -1.05
N GLY A 242 -14.53 -24.49 -0.55
CA GLY A 242 -14.67 -24.96 0.85
C GLY A 242 -14.22 -23.94 1.92
N HIS A 243 -13.41 -22.95 1.53
CA HIS A 243 -12.74 -22.01 2.45
C HIS A 243 -13.32 -20.60 2.48
N PHE A 244 -14.48 -20.37 1.88
CA PHE A 244 -15.14 -19.06 2.05
C PHE A 244 -15.54 -18.76 3.50
N ARG A 245 -15.55 -19.77 4.39
CA ARG A 245 -15.88 -19.65 5.83
C ARG A 245 -17.16 -18.81 6.02
N HIS A 246 -17.10 -17.71 6.77
CA HIS A 246 -18.26 -16.87 7.03
C HIS A 246 -18.47 -15.82 5.92
N LEU A 247 -17.40 -15.37 5.25
CA LEU A 247 -17.48 -14.42 4.12
C LEU A 247 -18.28 -14.92 2.91
N TYR A 248 -18.52 -16.24 2.77
CA TYR A 248 -19.38 -16.77 1.69
C TYR A 248 -20.74 -16.07 1.66
N SER A 249 -21.34 -15.91 2.83
CA SER A 249 -22.66 -15.30 2.98
C SER A 249 -22.67 -13.83 2.56
N LEU A 250 -21.65 -13.06 2.96
CA LEU A 250 -21.46 -11.66 2.55
C LEU A 250 -21.25 -11.55 1.04
N TYR A 251 -20.57 -12.53 0.46
CA TYR A 251 -20.37 -12.59 -0.97
C TYR A 251 -21.69 -12.87 -1.73
N GLU A 252 -22.43 -13.92 -1.37
CA GLU A 252 -23.69 -14.27 -2.04
C GLU A 252 -24.73 -13.13 -1.96
N ALA A 253 -24.71 -12.38 -0.86
CA ALA A 253 -25.53 -11.19 -0.67
C ALA A 253 -25.07 -9.95 -1.46
N GLY A 254 -23.87 -9.99 -2.05
CA GLY A 254 -23.25 -8.84 -2.72
C GLY A 254 -22.91 -7.70 -1.75
N GLU A 255 -22.54 -8.03 -0.50
CA GLU A 255 -22.32 -7.08 0.59
C GLU A 255 -20.85 -6.91 0.98
N LEU A 256 -19.94 -7.77 0.49
CA LEU A 256 -18.51 -7.67 0.76
C LEU A 256 -17.89 -6.34 0.32
N THR A 257 -18.29 -5.83 -0.85
CA THR A 257 -17.81 -4.53 -1.38
C THR A 257 -18.20 -3.37 -0.45
N SER A 258 -19.44 -3.39 0.05
CA SER A 258 -19.93 -2.40 1.02
C SER A 258 -19.11 -2.45 2.31
N ALA A 259 -18.87 -3.65 2.85
CA ALA A 259 -18.07 -3.83 4.06
C ALA A 259 -16.64 -3.29 3.90
N ILE A 260 -15.98 -3.57 2.78
CA ILE A 260 -14.62 -3.08 2.50
C ILE A 260 -14.61 -1.55 2.34
N ASN A 261 -15.53 -0.97 1.57
CA ASN A 261 -15.60 0.50 1.39
C ASN A 261 -15.84 1.24 2.69
N ARG A 262 -16.66 0.65 3.56
CA ARG A 262 -16.99 1.19 4.88
C ARG A 262 -15.80 1.12 5.82
N ILE A 263 -15.04 0.02 5.80
CA ILE A 263 -13.77 -0.08 6.53
C ILE A 263 -12.81 1.01 6.04
N ILE A 264 -12.61 1.17 4.72
CA ILE A 264 -11.67 2.17 4.16
C ILE A 264 -12.05 3.61 4.57
N GLU A 265 -13.35 3.95 4.69
CA GLU A 265 -13.76 5.32 5.08
C GLU A 265 -13.45 5.62 6.55
N ASP A 266 -13.61 4.63 7.43
CA ASP A 266 -13.36 4.77 8.86
C ASP A 266 -11.86 4.84 9.13
N MET A 267 -11.35 6.08 9.15
CA MET A 267 -9.94 6.44 9.18
C MET A 267 -9.11 5.86 10.32
N ASN A 268 -9.75 5.38 11.39
CA ASN A 268 -9.03 4.90 12.57
C ASN A 268 -9.06 3.38 12.70
N HIS A 269 -9.63 2.66 11.72
CA HIS A 269 -9.58 1.21 11.47
C HIS A 269 -9.39 0.29 12.70
N ARG A 270 -10.00 0.61 13.84
CA ARG A 270 -10.27 -0.40 14.86
C ARG A 270 -11.29 -1.31 14.19
N PHE A 271 -10.91 -2.55 13.89
CA PHE A 271 -11.80 -3.53 13.27
C PHE A 271 -12.91 -3.93 14.26
N LEU A 272 -13.79 -2.96 14.56
CA LEU A 272 -14.90 -3.08 15.47
C LEU A 272 -16.13 -3.43 14.66
N ILE A 273 -16.95 -4.32 15.23
CA ILE A 273 -18.25 -4.66 14.64
C ILE A 273 -19.13 -3.42 14.42
N SER A 274 -19.03 -2.41 15.29
CA SER A 274 -19.76 -1.14 15.19
C SER A 274 -19.52 -0.41 13.87
N VAL A 275 -18.31 -0.53 13.31
CA VAL A 275 -17.96 0.08 12.02
C VAL A 275 -18.89 -0.41 10.92
N LEU A 276 -19.32 -1.67 10.95
CA LEU A 276 -20.18 -2.26 9.93
C LEU A 276 -21.66 -2.35 10.30
N THR A 277 -22.00 -2.26 11.59
CA THR A 277 -23.38 -2.43 12.07
C THR A 277 -24.13 -1.14 12.38
N GLU A 278 -23.45 -0.05 12.73
CA GLU A 278 -24.12 1.23 13.02
C GLU A 278 -24.63 1.90 11.72
N ASP A 279 -25.31 3.05 11.82
CA ASP A 279 -25.58 3.85 10.64
C ASP A 279 -24.32 4.59 10.18
N PHE A 280 -24.05 4.54 8.88
CA PHE A 280 -22.90 5.22 8.30
C PHE A 280 -23.01 6.74 8.52
N THR A 281 -21.94 7.33 9.05
CA THR A 281 -21.77 8.78 9.14
C THR A 281 -20.39 9.14 8.65
N SER A 282 -20.28 10.17 7.80
CA SER A 282 -18.95 10.56 7.30
C SER A 282 -18.13 11.20 8.41
N HIS A 283 -17.02 10.55 8.76
CA HIS A 283 -16.10 11.05 9.77
C HIS A 283 -15.47 12.39 9.33
N ASP A 284 -15.06 12.47 8.07
CA ASP A 284 -14.43 13.64 7.47
C ASP A 284 -15.33 14.88 7.52
N LEU A 285 -16.61 14.72 7.20
CA LEU A 285 -17.59 15.80 7.23
C LEU A 285 -17.79 16.33 8.66
N ARG A 286 -18.00 15.42 9.62
CA ARG A 286 -18.25 15.76 11.03
C ARG A 286 -17.05 16.45 11.66
N LEU A 287 -15.84 15.92 11.42
CA LEU A 287 -14.61 16.49 11.95
C LEU A 287 -14.35 17.88 11.36
N THR A 288 -14.50 18.03 10.04
CA THR A 288 -14.30 19.33 9.39
C THR A 288 -15.31 20.37 9.89
N ALA A 289 -16.58 20.00 10.08
CA ALA A 289 -17.59 20.88 10.66
C ALA A 289 -17.19 21.35 12.07
N ALA A 290 -16.69 20.44 12.91
CA ALA A 290 -16.20 20.77 14.24
C ALA A 290 -14.99 21.70 14.23
N ASN A 291 -14.06 21.51 13.29
CA ASN A 291 -12.87 22.33 13.14
C ASN A 291 -13.19 23.72 12.61
N LEU A 292 -14.06 23.83 11.58
CA LEU A 292 -14.49 25.12 11.02
C LEU A 292 -15.21 26.01 12.04
N ARG A 293 -15.95 25.42 13.00
CA ARG A 293 -16.53 26.16 14.14
C ARG A 293 -15.47 26.76 15.06
N LYS A 294 -14.37 26.03 15.26
CA LYS A 294 -13.28 26.38 16.20
C LYS A 294 -12.13 27.13 15.53
N GLU A 295 -12.22 27.38 14.23
CA GLU A 295 -11.20 28.08 13.45
C GLU A 295 -10.84 29.41 14.11
N ARG A 296 -9.54 29.65 14.31
CA ARG A 296 -9.04 30.82 15.03
C ARG A 296 -9.17 32.07 14.18
N ASP A 297 -8.95 31.95 12.88
CA ASP A 297 -9.11 33.06 11.94
C ASP A 297 -10.62 33.34 11.74
N PRO A 298 -11.13 34.50 12.20
CA PRO A 298 -12.55 34.85 12.07
C PRO A 298 -13.03 34.90 10.62
N GLN A 299 -12.13 35.15 9.66
CA GLN A 299 -12.50 35.18 8.24
C GLN A 299 -12.74 33.78 7.70
N LYS A 300 -12.03 32.77 8.21
CA LYS A 300 -12.14 31.36 7.79
C LYS A 300 -13.19 30.58 8.59
N ARG A 301 -13.51 31.03 9.81
CA ARG A 301 -14.54 30.43 10.67
C ARG A 301 -15.91 30.45 10.00
N THR A 302 -16.59 29.31 9.99
CA THR A 302 -17.96 29.19 9.46
C THR A 302 -18.69 28.02 10.11
N ALA A 303 -20.01 28.09 10.15
CA ALA A 303 -20.91 27.01 10.59
C ALA A 303 -21.75 26.46 9.43
N ILE A 304 -21.34 26.70 8.17
CA ILE A 304 -22.12 26.34 6.99
C ILE A 304 -22.44 24.84 6.90
N LEU A 305 -21.50 23.98 7.31
CA LEU A 305 -21.69 22.53 7.36
C LEU A 305 -22.70 22.09 8.43
N ASP A 306 -23.15 22.99 9.31
CA ASP A 306 -24.20 22.70 10.30
C ASP A 306 -25.61 22.99 9.76
N THR A 307 -25.69 23.59 8.58
CA THR A 307 -26.95 24.02 7.95
C THR A 307 -27.30 23.24 6.68
N ILE A 308 -26.43 22.33 6.26
CA ILE A 308 -26.67 21.43 5.12
C ILE A 308 -27.61 20.30 5.51
N ASP A 309 -28.24 19.68 4.52
CA ASP A 309 -28.94 18.42 4.70
C ASP A 309 -27.92 17.27 4.81
N THR A 310 -27.42 17.06 6.03
CA THR A 310 -26.38 16.06 6.33
C THR A 310 -26.84 14.65 5.98
N GLU A 311 -28.11 14.33 6.18
CA GLU A 311 -28.68 13.02 5.83
C GLU A 311 -28.66 12.81 4.31
N ALA A 312 -29.09 13.80 3.53
CA ALA A 312 -29.06 13.70 2.07
C ALA A 312 -27.63 13.65 1.50
N VAL A 313 -26.68 14.39 2.10
CA VAL A 313 -25.26 14.31 1.73
C VAL A 313 -24.70 12.92 2.03
N THR A 314 -25.02 12.38 3.21
CA THR A 314 -24.56 11.05 3.63
C THR A 314 -25.14 9.95 2.74
N ARG A 315 -26.44 9.99 2.44
CA ARG A 315 -27.09 9.02 1.53
C ARG A 315 -26.48 9.03 0.13
N ARG A 316 -26.24 10.20 -0.44
CA ARG A 316 -25.56 10.32 -1.74
C ARG A 316 -24.13 9.80 -1.69
N LEU A 317 -23.42 9.99 -0.58
CA LEU A 317 -22.07 9.46 -0.39
C LEU A 317 -22.10 7.92 -0.31
N MET A 318 -23.05 7.35 0.44
CA MET A 318 -23.27 5.91 0.50
C MET A 318 -23.53 5.31 -0.88
N GLU A 319 -24.40 5.92 -1.69
CA GLU A 319 -24.66 5.50 -3.08
C GLU A 319 -23.40 5.55 -3.95
N LEU A 320 -22.59 6.60 -3.82
CA LEU A 320 -21.33 6.76 -4.55
C LEU A 320 -20.30 5.69 -4.16
N LEU A 321 -20.21 5.40 -2.86
CA LEU A 321 -19.25 4.45 -2.28
C LEU A 321 -19.80 3.02 -2.20
N ASP A 322 -21.03 2.75 -2.64
CA ASP A 322 -21.69 1.44 -2.52
C ASP A 322 -21.72 0.91 -1.07
N ILE A 323 -21.94 1.81 -0.11
CA ILE A 323 -22.04 1.50 1.32
C ILE A 323 -23.51 1.28 1.68
N ARG A 324 -23.77 0.23 2.45
CA ARG A 324 -25.11 -0.15 2.93
C ARG A 324 -25.22 -0.06 4.45
N ASN A 325 -26.30 0.52 4.94
CA ASN A 325 -26.67 0.49 6.36
C ASN A 325 -27.39 -0.82 6.71
N GLN A 326 -27.58 -1.07 8.01
CA GLN A 326 -28.18 -2.30 8.51
C GLN A 326 -29.56 -2.59 7.90
N GLU A 327 -30.37 -1.56 7.65
CA GLU A 327 -31.70 -1.70 7.03
C GLU A 327 -31.65 -2.19 5.57
N GLU A 328 -30.53 -1.96 4.88
CA GLU A 328 -30.27 -2.36 3.50
C GLU A 328 -29.48 -3.67 3.40
N GLN A 329 -29.00 -4.20 4.53
CA GLN A 329 -28.29 -5.47 4.63
C GLN A 329 -29.29 -6.63 4.66
N SER A 330 -29.02 -7.64 3.84
CA SER A 330 -29.78 -8.88 3.78
C SER A 330 -29.26 -9.94 4.76
N ILE A 331 -28.03 -9.76 5.28
CA ILE A 331 -27.44 -10.64 6.29
C ILE A 331 -26.87 -9.85 7.47
N GLY A 332 -26.91 -10.46 8.66
CA GLY A 332 -26.32 -9.87 9.86
C GLY A 332 -24.80 -9.97 9.84
N ILE A 333 -24.11 -8.86 10.07
CA ILE A 333 -22.64 -8.82 10.18
C ILE A 333 -22.22 -9.30 11.58
N THR A 334 -21.25 -10.22 11.61
CA THR A 334 -20.73 -10.82 12.86
C THR A 334 -19.26 -10.46 13.06
N GLN A 335 -18.74 -10.69 14.28
CA GLN A 335 -17.31 -10.50 14.54
C GLN A 335 -16.42 -11.44 13.69
N ALA A 336 -16.93 -12.62 13.31
CA ALA A 336 -16.22 -13.52 12.43
C ALA A 336 -15.99 -12.89 11.05
N HIS A 337 -17.00 -12.19 10.50
CA HIS A 337 -16.83 -11.46 9.24
C HIS A 337 -15.75 -10.38 9.32
N ILE A 338 -15.74 -9.62 10.42
CA ILE A 338 -14.75 -8.55 10.64
C ILE A 338 -13.33 -9.12 10.68
N ASN A 339 -13.13 -10.21 11.44
CA ASN A 339 -11.84 -10.87 11.58
C ASN A 339 -11.34 -11.45 10.24
N GLU A 340 -12.22 -12.08 9.46
CA GLU A 340 -11.88 -12.64 8.14
C GLU A 340 -11.58 -11.54 7.11
N ILE A 341 -12.34 -10.43 7.10
CA ILE A 341 -12.02 -9.29 6.22
C ILE A 341 -10.63 -8.74 6.58
N LYS A 342 -10.33 -8.60 7.86
CA LYS A 342 -9.01 -8.14 8.33
C LYS A 342 -7.91 -9.08 7.86
N GLU A 343 -8.06 -10.39 8.09
CA GLU A 343 -7.12 -11.43 7.65
C GLU A 343 -6.79 -11.30 6.16
N TYR A 344 -7.81 -11.16 5.32
CA TYR A 344 -7.61 -11.05 3.87
C TYR A 344 -7.02 -9.69 3.45
N LEU A 345 -7.43 -8.58 4.05
CA LEU A 345 -6.81 -7.29 3.76
C LEU A 345 -5.34 -7.26 4.18
N THR A 346 -4.97 -7.92 5.28
CA THR A 346 -3.57 -8.10 5.69
C THR A 346 -2.81 -8.99 4.69
N ALA A 347 -3.40 -10.12 4.26
CA ALA A 347 -2.79 -11.01 3.27
C ALA A 347 -2.55 -10.31 1.91
N LEU A 348 -3.38 -9.34 1.54
CA LEU A 348 -3.21 -8.51 0.35
C LEU A 348 -2.18 -7.36 0.53
N GLU A 349 -1.60 -7.21 1.73
CA GLU A 349 -0.86 -6.03 2.20
C GLU A 349 -1.60 -4.70 1.96
N LEU A 350 -2.94 -4.70 2.07
CA LEU A 350 -3.74 -3.48 1.99
C LEU A 350 -3.73 -2.70 3.31
N ILE A 351 -3.57 -3.43 4.41
CA ILE A 351 -3.54 -2.88 5.75
C ILE A 351 -2.31 -3.36 6.52
N VAL A 352 -1.80 -2.52 7.42
CA VAL A 352 -0.69 -2.85 8.32
C VAL A 352 -0.98 -2.25 9.69
N ASP A 353 -0.79 -3.01 10.77
CA ASP A 353 -0.89 -2.46 12.13
C ASP A 353 0.38 -1.70 12.49
N CYS A 354 0.22 -0.44 12.91
CA CYS A 354 1.26 0.38 13.50
C CYS A 354 0.73 0.91 14.84
N PRO A 355 1.10 0.28 15.96
CA PRO A 355 0.36 0.40 17.21
C PRO A 355 0.40 1.81 17.81
N ILE A 356 -0.62 2.10 18.62
CA ILE A 356 -0.64 3.25 19.53
C ILE A 356 -0.22 2.75 20.92
N GLU A 357 0.93 3.22 21.38
CA GLU A 357 1.43 3.01 22.74
C GLU A 357 0.88 4.09 23.68
N THR A 358 0.94 3.80 24.97
CA THR A 358 0.68 4.78 26.03
C THR A 358 1.94 5.03 26.86
N THR A 359 1.83 5.79 27.94
CA THR A 359 2.93 5.95 28.90
C THR A 359 2.92 4.88 30.00
N ASP A 360 1.87 4.06 30.07
CA ASP A 360 1.73 2.97 31.04
C ASP A 360 2.37 1.68 30.50
N PRO A 361 3.50 1.20 31.06
CA PRO A 361 4.20 0.02 30.56
C PRO A 361 3.38 -1.26 30.67
N ASP A 362 2.36 -1.31 31.54
CA ASP A 362 1.49 -2.48 31.71
C ASP A 362 0.25 -2.45 30.79
N ALA A 363 0.01 -1.33 30.10
CA ALA A 363 -1.09 -1.22 29.15
C ALA A 363 -0.74 -1.91 27.82
N GLU A 364 -1.66 -2.74 27.34
CA GLU A 364 -1.56 -3.32 25.99
C GLU A 364 -1.65 -2.21 24.93
N PRO A 365 -0.81 -2.26 23.88
CA PRO A 365 -0.89 -1.32 22.78
C PRO A 365 -2.26 -1.36 22.11
N VAL A 366 -2.75 -0.19 21.73
CA VAL A 366 -4.00 -0.07 21.00
C VAL A 366 -3.72 -0.25 19.52
N GLU A 367 -4.46 -1.14 18.88
CA GLU A 367 -4.41 -1.34 17.43
C GLU A 367 -4.65 -0.04 16.67
N HIS A 368 -3.82 0.18 15.66
CA HIS A 368 -3.94 1.30 14.75
C HIS A 368 -3.51 0.88 13.35
N ILE A 369 -4.52 0.55 12.56
CA ILE A 369 -4.32 0.00 11.24
C ILE A 369 -4.12 1.14 10.23
N LEU A 370 -3.02 1.08 9.51
CA LEU A 370 -2.65 1.96 8.41
C LEU A 370 -3.03 1.34 7.06
N PHE A 371 -3.48 2.17 6.13
CA PHE A 371 -3.83 1.74 4.77
C PHE A 371 -2.67 1.99 3.80
N THR A 372 -2.29 0.99 3.00
CA THR A 372 -1.09 1.06 2.14
C THR A 372 -1.34 1.71 0.77
N GLN A 373 -2.60 2.00 0.43
CA GLN A 373 -3.01 2.50 -0.88
C GLN A 373 -3.65 3.91 -0.74
N PRO A 374 -2.84 4.98 -0.64
CA PRO A 374 -3.34 6.30 -0.30
C PRO A 374 -4.34 6.85 -1.34
N GLY A 375 -4.13 6.62 -2.64
CA GLY A 375 -5.03 7.15 -3.67
C GLY A 375 -6.49 6.70 -3.53
N MET A 376 -6.69 5.49 -3.01
CA MET A 376 -8.02 4.95 -2.75
C MET A 376 -8.75 5.72 -1.64
N ARG A 377 -8.05 6.02 -0.53
CA ARG A 377 -8.64 6.78 0.59
C ARG A 377 -8.90 8.23 0.23
N TYR A 378 -8.00 8.85 -0.53
CA TYR A 378 -8.18 10.23 -0.98
C TYR A 378 -9.40 10.36 -1.91
N CYS A 379 -9.66 9.36 -2.76
CA CYS A 379 -10.82 9.37 -3.63
C CYS A 379 -12.16 9.40 -2.87
N GLN A 380 -12.26 8.69 -1.74
CA GLN A 380 -13.47 8.74 -0.90
C GLN A 380 -13.72 10.16 -0.34
N ALA A 381 -12.66 10.88 0.02
CA ALA A 381 -12.78 12.28 0.44
C ALA A 381 -13.24 13.19 -0.72
N GLN A 382 -12.78 12.93 -1.95
CA GLN A 382 -13.31 13.62 -3.13
C GLN A 382 -14.78 13.29 -3.40
N ALA A 383 -15.21 12.04 -3.19
CA ALA A 383 -16.61 11.64 -3.29
C ALA A 383 -17.50 12.37 -2.27
N LEU A 384 -17.00 12.59 -1.05
CA LEU A 384 -17.67 13.42 -0.04
C LEU A 384 -17.85 14.86 -0.54
N VAL A 385 -16.79 15.50 -1.03
CA VAL A 385 -16.86 16.86 -1.59
C VAL A 385 -17.87 16.92 -2.74
N HIS A 386 -17.84 15.95 -3.65
CA HIS A 386 -18.82 15.86 -4.75
C HIS A 386 -20.26 15.71 -4.25
N SER A 387 -20.48 14.90 -3.22
CA SER A 387 -21.80 14.75 -2.59
C SER A 387 -22.28 16.06 -1.94
N LEU A 388 -21.36 16.76 -1.27
CA LEU A 388 -21.61 18.05 -0.62
C LEU A 388 -21.96 19.13 -1.64
N MET A 389 -21.29 19.18 -2.80
CA MET A 389 -21.57 20.15 -3.87
C MET A 389 -23.00 20.07 -4.43
N LYS A 390 -23.68 18.93 -4.25
CA LYS A 390 -25.08 18.72 -4.66
C LYS A 390 -26.10 19.14 -3.60
N ASP A 391 -25.67 19.51 -2.39
CA ASP A 391 -26.55 20.04 -1.36
C ASP A 391 -27.09 21.42 -1.74
N ARG A 392 -28.39 21.67 -1.48
CA ARG A 392 -29.03 22.93 -1.90
C ARG A 392 -28.45 24.13 -1.16
N THR A 393 -28.27 24.03 0.16
CA THR A 393 -27.72 25.12 0.98
C THR A 393 -26.28 25.39 0.56
N PHE A 394 -25.45 24.35 0.43
CA PHE A 394 -24.05 24.48 0.02
C PHE A 394 -23.89 25.01 -1.41
N SER A 395 -24.72 24.54 -2.34
CA SER A 395 -24.69 25.00 -3.74
C SER A 395 -25.08 26.48 -3.93
N SER A 396 -25.78 27.06 -2.95
CA SER A 396 -26.18 28.48 -2.97
C SER A 396 -25.08 29.45 -2.54
N LEU A 397 -23.98 28.95 -1.98
CA LEU A 397 -22.83 29.75 -1.56
C LEU A 397 -22.09 30.37 -2.75
N SER A 398 -21.21 31.33 -2.47
CA SER A 398 -20.26 31.81 -3.46
C SER A 398 -19.26 30.72 -3.86
N GLU A 399 -18.74 30.76 -5.09
CA GLU A 399 -17.72 29.81 -5.55
C GLU A 399 -16.46 29.84 -4.67
N GLN A 400 -16.11 31.02 -4.12
CA GLN A 400 -15.01 31.16 -3.19
C GLN A 400 -15.25 30.40 -1.88
N GLU A 401 -16.45 30.48 -1.31
CA GLU A 401 -16.80 29.76 -0.08
C GLU A 401 -16.87 28.25 -0.32
N LYS A 402 -17.44 27.81 -1.45
CA LYS A 402 -17.46 26.39 -1.83
C LYS A 402 -16.05 25.83 -1.94
N SER A 403 -15.17 26.53 -2.65
CA SER A 403 -13.77 26.15 -2.82
C SER A 403 -13.08 26.04 -1.46
N ARG A 404 -13.21 27.06 -0.62
CA ARG A 404 -12.57 27.10 0.70
C ARG A 404 -13.00 25.96 1.61
N VAL A 405 -14.30 25.68 1.70
CA VAL A 405 -14.80 24.60 2.58
C VAL A 405 -14.43 23.22 2.01
N SER A 406 -14.49 23.05 0.69
CA SER A 406 -14.10 21.80 0.02
C SER A 406 -12.61 21.52 0.19
N GLU A 407 -11.76 22.52 -0.02
CA GLU A 407 -10.31 22.42 0.22
C GLU A 407 -10.01 22.11 1.67
N ARG A 408 -10.76 22.71 2.62
CA ARG A 408 -10.57 22.41 4.04
C ARG A 408 -10.81 20.94 4.37
N ILE A 409 -11.87 20.33 3.83
CA ILE A 409 -12.14 18.89 4.00
C ILE A 409 -10.96 18.07 3.46
N LEU A 410 -10.51 18.38 2.24
CA LEU A 410 -9.42 17.65 1.59
C LEU A 410 -8.06 17.87 2.27
N GLU A 411 -7.79 19.05 2.84
CA GLU A 411 -6.59 19.34 3.63
C GLU A 411 -6.56 18.54 4.93
N GLU A 412 -7.68 18.44 5.64
CA GLU A 412 -7.75 17.67 6.87
C GLU A 412 -7.52 16.17 6.61
N VAL A 413 -8.08 15.64 5.53
CA VAL A 413 -7.83 14.25 5.09
C VAL A 413 -6.36 14.06 4.70
N ARG A 414 -5.78 14.96 3.90
CA ARG A 414 -4.36 14.90 3.51
C ARG A 414 -3.42 14.98 4.71
N GLY A 415 -3.78 15.74 5.75
CA GLY A 415 -3.07 15.81 7.02
C GLY A 415 -2.92 14.44 7.67
N ARG A 416 -4.04 13.77 7.90
CA ARG A 416 -4.06 12.43 8.52
C ARG A 416 -3.39 11.37 7.64
N MET A 417 -3.64 11.40 6.34
CA MET A 417 -2.98 10.49 5.41
C MET A 417 -1.46 10.68 5.38
N LEU A 418 -0.96 11.92 5.53
CA LEU A 418 0.48 12.17 5.61
C LEU A 418 1.08 11.57 6.88
N GLU A 419 0.39 11.69 8.02
CA GLU A 419 0.76 11.02 9.27
C GLU A 419 0.90 9.50 9.07
N ASP A 420 -0.13 8.88 8.49
CA ASP A 420 -0.15 7.44 8.21
C ASP A 420 0.95 6.99 7.24
N ILE A 421 1.19 7.76 6.18
CA ILE A 421 2.25 7.48 5.20
C ILE A 421 3.62 7.50 5.89
N VAL A 422 3.90 8.54 6.69
CA VAL A 422 5.18 8.64 7.40
C VAL A 422 5.35 7.49 8.37
N LEU A 423 4.32 7.16 9.16
CA LEU A 423 4.35 6.02 10.09
C LEU A 423 4.62 4.70 9.34
N LEU A 424 3.86 4.43 8.28
CA LEU A 424 3.96 3.21 7.49
C LEU A 424 5.33 3.06 6.85
N GLU A 425 5.80 4.09 6.14
CA GLU A 425 7.07 4.01 5.41
C GLU A 425 8.26 3.94 6.37
N THR A 426 8.22 4.66 7.49
CA THR A 426 9.28 4.58 8.52
C THR A 426 9.31 3.19 9.14
N MET A 427 8.15 2.62 9.51
CA MET A 427 8.04 1.27 10.07
C MET A 427 8.52 0.19 9.08
N LYS A 428 8.16 0.30 7.80
CA LYS A 428 8.59 -0.64 6.75
C LYS A 428 10.09 -0.54 6.45
N ALA A 429 10.70 0.62 6.68
CA ALA A 429 12.13 0.86 6.49
C ALA A 429 12.98 0.52 7.72
N ALA A 430 12.36 0.38 8.89
CA ALA A 430 13.03 0.14 10.16
C ALA A 430 13.69 -1.25 10.24
N ASP A 431 14.81 -1.31 10.94
CA ASP A 431 15.42 -2.59 11.31
C ASP A 431 14.76 -3.18 12.58
N GLN A 432 15.21 -4.37 12.98
CA GLN A 432 14.69 -5.07 14.15
C GLN A 432 14.94 -4.37 15.50
N ASN A 433 15.87 -3.42 15.57
CA ASN A 433 16.21 -2.69 16.79
C ASN A 433 15.29 -1.47 17.00
N HIS A 434 14.68 -0.97 15.94
CA HIS A 434 13.82 0.20 15.98
C HIS A 434 12.35 -0.21 16.11
N TYR A 435 11.66 0.37 17.08
CA TYR A 435 10.22 0.23 17.24
C TYR A 435 9.53 1.55 16.95
N ILE A 436 8.62 1.52 15.98
CA ILE A 436 7.92 2.70 15.46
C ILE A 436 6.48 2.58 15.90
N PHE A 437 5.96 3.62 16.54
CA PHE A 437 4.60 3.65 17.05
C PHE A 437 4.12 5.09 17.24
N LYS A 438 2.81 5.25 17.41
CA LYS A 438 2.20 6.51 17.85
C LYS A 438 2.10 6.51 19.38
N LEU A 439 2.39 7.63 20.05
CA LEU A 439 2.35 7.68 21.52
C LEU A 439 1.22 8.56 22.02
N GLN A 440 0.24 7.97 22.69
CA GLN A 440 -0.91 8.66 23.25
C GLN A 440 -0.74 8.99 24.73
N PHE A 441 -1.07 10.23 25.11
CA PHE A 441 -1.14 10.69 26.49
C PHE A 441 -2.59 10.92 26.92
N SER A 442 -2.81 11.22 28.20
CA SER A 442 -4.13 11.63 28.71
C SER A 442 -4.71 12.86 27.99
N ALA A 443 -3.84 13.74 27.48
CA ALA A 443 -4.21 14.86 26.63
C ALA A 443 -3.14 15.15 25.57
N GLY A 444 -3.44 14.82 24.32
CA GLY A 444 -2.54 14.94 23.17
C GLY A 444 -1.71 13.67 22.92
N GLU A 445 -0.84 13.75 21.94
CA GLU A 445 -0.08 12.62 21.42
C GLU A 445 1.24 13.10 20.81
N PHE A 446 2.15 12.17 20.55
CA PHE A 446 3.19 12.33 19.53
C PHE A 446 2.77 11.51 18.32
N ASP A 447 2.81 12.12 17.13
CA ASP A 447 2.34 11.51 15.89
C ASP A 447 3.18 10.27 15.55
N MET A 448 4.47 10.30 15.86
CA MET A 448 5.38 9.16 15.73
C MET A 448 6.49 9.21 16.79
N VAL A 449 6.87 8.04 17.29
CA VAL A 449 8.05 7.80 18.11
C VAL A 449 8.88 6.71 17.46
N VAL A 450 10.18 6.96 17.32
CA VAL A 450 11.16 5.94 16.91
C VAL A 450 11.98 5.57 18.15
N TYR A 451 11.76 4.37 18.68
CA TYR A 451 12.47 3.87 19.86
C TYR A 451 13.57 2.89 19.44
N ASP A 452 14.82 3.25 19.70
CA ASP A 452 15.97 2.34 19.57
C ASP A 452 16.07 1.47 20.83
N LYS A 453 15.71 0.19 20.69
CA LYS A 453 15.74 -0.78 21.79
C LYS A 453 17.16 -1.10 22.27
N LYS A 454 18.16 -0.93 21.40
CA LYS A 454 19.54 -1.28 21.67
C LYS A 454 20.22 -0.17 22.46
N GLU A 455 20.09 1.07 22.02
CA GLU A 455 20.66 2.25 22.68
C GLU A 455 19.75 2.79 23.80
N ASN A 456 18.53 2.26 23.91
CA ASN A 456 17.49 2.64 24.85
C ASN A 456 17.26 4.16 24.84
N CYS A 457 16.93 4.70 23.67
CA CYS A 457 16.63 6.11 23.47
C CYS A 457 15.58 6.29 22.39
N CYS A 458 14.95 7.47 22.34
CA CYS A 458 13.90 7.73 21.36
C CYS A 458 14.05 9.07 20.64
N GLU A 459 13.44 9.13 19.46
CA GLU A 459 13.17 10.35 18.72
C GLU A 459 11.66 10.54 18.62
N ILE A 460 11.20 11.79 18.77
CA ILE A 460 9.78 12.13 18.80
C ILE A 460 9.42 13.11 17.69
N PHE A 461 8.27 12.88 17.06
CA PHE A 461 7.88 13.55 15.83
C PHE A 461 6.45 14.12 15.90
N GLU A 462 6.28 15.29 15.30
CA GLU A 462 5.00 15.84 14.87
C GLU A 462 4.99 15.89 13.34
N ILE A 463 3.89 15.50 12.71
CA ILE A 463 3.75 15.47 11.26
C ILE A 463 2.69 16.48 10.86
N LYS A 464 3.01 17.34 9.89
CA LYS A 464 2.13 18.44 9.49
C LYS A 464 2.11 18.57 7.98
N HIS A 465 0.92 18.49 7.39
CA HIS A 465 0.76 18.74 5.94
C HIS A 465 1.00 20.20 5.54
N SER A 466 1.05 21.15 6.49
CA SER A 466 1.33 22.55 6.18
C SER A 466 2.76 22.78 5.67
N LYS A 467 2.94 23.87 4.92
CA LYS A 467 4.26 24.45 4.59
C LYS A 467 4.71 25.51 5.59
N GLU A 468 3.81 25.95 6.45
CA GLU A 468 4.08 27.02 7.41
C GLU A 468 4.79 26.48 8.66
N GLN A 469 5.70 27.29 9.20
CA GLN A 469 6.36 27.05 10.47
C GLN A 469 5.64 27.85 11.56
N VAL A 470 4.88 27.17 12.40
CA VAL A 470 4.09 27.82 13.47
C VAL A 470 4.39 27.16 14.80
N ALA A 471 4.69 27.96 15.83
CA ALA A 471 5.09 27.46 17.16
C ALA A 471 4.10 26.46 17.78
N GLY A 472 2.82 26.57 17.43
CA GLY A 472 1.78 25.65 17.87
C GLY A 472 1.93 24.21 17.36
N GLN A 473 2.71 23.97 16.30
CA GLN A 473 2.90 22.67 15.68
C GLN A 473 3.78 21.72 16.50
N TYR A 474 4.74 22.24 17.29
CA TYR A 474 5.62 21.43 18.14
C TYR A 474 5.30 21.52 19.62
N ARG A 475 4.13 22.08 19.99
CA ARG A 475 3.77 22.34 21.38
C ARG A 475 3.85 21.09 22.28
N HIS A 476 3.58 19.91 21.72
CA HIS A 476 3.67 18.66 22.47
C HIS A 476 5.12 18.19 22.63
N LEU A 477 5.97 18.39 21.60
CA LEU A 477 7.39 18.01 21.64
C LEU A 477 8.22 18.75 22.70
N ILE A 478 7.74 19.91 23.16
CA ILE A 478 8.37 20.73 24.21
C ILE A 478 7.61 20.67 25.55
N ASP A 479 6.51 19.92 25.62
CA ASP A 479 5.75 19.73 26.84
C ASP A 479 6.57 18.87 27.81
N LYS A 480 7.02 19.50 28.90
CA LYS A 480 7.94 18.88 29.87
C LYS A 480 7.37 17.61 30.50
N ASP A 481 6.07 17.57 30.74
CA ASP A 481 5.46 16.41 31.39
C ASP A 481 5.26 15.26 30.39
N LYS A 482 4.93 15.55 29.13
CA LYS A 482 4.90 14.53 28.07
C LYS A 482 6.29 13.97 27.80
N CYS A 483 7.30 14.84 27.68
CA CYS A 483 8.69 14.43 27.49
C CYS A 483 9.15 13.52 28.64
N ARG A 484 8.92 13.93 29.90
CA ARG A 484 9.30 13.12 31.08
C ARG A 484 8.64 11.74 31.07
N GLN A 485 7.36 11.67 30.71
CA GLN A 485 6.64 10.39 30.66
C GLN A 485 7.15 9.50 29.52
N ALA A 486 7.42 10.05 28.34
CA ALA A 486 8.02 9.31 27.24
C ALA A 486 9.42 8.80 27.61
N GLU A 487 10.25 9.66 28.22
CA GLU A 487 11.61 9.29 28.65
C GLU A 487 11.63 8.22 29.73
N ALA A 488 10.65 8.23 30.63
CA ALA A 488 10.53 7.23 31.69
C ALA A 488 10.27 5.82 31.12
N ARG A 489 9.57 5.71 29.99
CA ARG A 489 9.24 4.41 29.36
C ARG A 489 10.22 4.01 28.25
N PHE A 490 10.64 4.96 27.41
CA PHE A 490 11.36 4.69 26.17
C PHE A 490 12.79 5.29 26.13
N GLY A 491 13.30 5.71 27.29
CA GLY A 491 14.65 6.27 27.40
C GLY A 491 14.77 7.71 26.89
N PRO A 492 15.96 8.35 27.03
CA PRO A 492 16.17 9.76 26.72
C PRO A 492 15.77 10.13 25.30
N ILE A 493 15.11 11.29 25.17
CA ILE A 493 14.76 11.87 23.87
C ILE A 493 16.01 12.49 23.26
N ARG A 494 16.52 11.90 22.17
CA ARG A 494 17.70 12.40 21.44
C ARG A 494 17.37 13.41 20.37
N GLY A 495 16.14 13.39 19.84
CA GLY A 495 15.72 14.27 18.77
C GLY A 495 14.23 14.64 18.85
N ARG A 496 13.92 15.86 18.43
CA ARG A 496 12.56 16.42 18.35
C ARG A 496 12.35 16.98 16.97
N TYR A 497 11.40 16.43 16.22
CA TYR A 497 11.25 16.75 14.80
C TYR A 497 9.82 17.15 14.44
N VAL A 498 9.71 18.14 13.56
CA VAL A 498 8.46 18.42 12.84
C VAL A 498 8.68 18.05 11.38
N LEU A 499 7.99 17.01 10.91
CA LEU A 499 7.99 16.62 9.50
C LEU A 499 6.90 17.40 8.79
N TYR A 500 7.28 18.21 7.80
CA TYR A 500 6.35 19.12 7.14
C TYR A 500 6.73 19.42 5.69
N ARG A 501 5.93 20.21 4.97
CA ARG A 501 6.14 20.45 3.53
C ARG A 501 7.01 21.66 3.17
N GLY A 502 7.52 22.38 4.17
CA GLY A 502 8.44 23.51 3.95
C GLY A 502 9.91 23.09 3.87
N GLU A 503 10.81 24.06 3.93
CA GLU A 503 12.27 23.85 3.92
C GLU A 503 12.81 23.44 5.31
N ASP A 504 13.96 22.80 5.36
CA ASP A 504 14.56 22.46 6.66
C ASP A 504 14.83 23.72 7.49
N PHE A 505 14.48 23.67 8.78
CA PHE A 505 14.61 24.82 9.69
C PHE A 505 14.87 24.37 11.12
N GLN A 506 15.76 25.08 11.82
CA GLN A 506 16.00 24.84 13.24
C GLN A 506 15.14 25.81 14.05
N ALA A 507 14.13 25.29 14.74
CA ALA A 507 13.31 26.08 15.65
C ALA A 507 14.01 26.28 17.01
N GLU A 508 13.44 27.18 17.81
CA GLU A 508 13.84 27.36 19.20
C GLU A 508 13.65 26.07 20.02
N GLN A 509 14.31 25.98 21.18
CA GLN A 509 14.16 24.85 22.12
C GLN A 509 14.58 23.47 21.56
N GLY A 510 15.41 23.45 20.52
CA GLY A 510 16.01 22.23 19.99
C GLY A 510 15.08 21.39 19.11
N VAL A 511 14.00 21.98 18.58
CA VAL A 511 13.10 21.31 17.62
C VAL A 511 13.59 21.53 16.20
N GLN A 512 13.63 20.47 15.40
CA GLN A 512 14.08 20.52 14.01
C GLN A 512 12.90 20.31 13.05
N TYR A 513 12.63 21.29 12.21
CA TYR A 513 11.72 21.14 11.07
C TYR A 513 12.46 20.48 9.92
N ARG A 514 11.92 19.40 9.38
CA ARG A 514 12.48 18.68 8.24
C ARG A 514 11.44 18.51 7.14
N ASN A 515 11.86 18.71 5.91
CA ASN A 515 11.00 18.47 4.77
C ASN A 515 10.61 16.98 4.70
N VAL A 516 9.31 16.70 4.70
CA VAL A 516 8.75 15.34 4.76
C VAL A 516 9.04 14.53 3.50
N GLU A 517 9.07 15.17 2.33
CA GLU A 517 9.38 14.50 1.06
C GLU A 517 10.84 14.06 1.04
N ASN A 518 11.75 14.92 1.51
CA ASN A 518 13.17 14.59 1.65
C ASN A 518 13.39 13.49 2.70
N PHE A 519 12.65 13.51 3.81
CA PHE A 519 12.69 12.46 4.82
C PHE A 519 12.28 11.10 4.22
N LEU A 520 11.11 11.02 3.56
CA LEU A 520 10.62 9.79 2.93
C LEU A 520 11.57 9.29 1.83
N LYS A 521 12.18 10.20 1.06
CA LYS A 521 13.18 9.87 0.02
C LYS A 521 14.51 9.35 0.55
N LYS A 522 14.80 9.48 1.85
CA LYS A 522 16.05 8.98 2.46
C LYS A 522 15.88 7.63 3.13
N LEU A 523 14.66 7.14 3.37
CA LEU A 523 14.44 5.80 3.93
C LEU A 523 15.00 4.72 2.98
N PRO A 524 15.79 3.72 3.45
CA PRO A 524 16.04 3.32 4.84
C PRO A 524 17.37 3.82 5.43
N GLU A 525 18.02 4.82 4.81
CA GLU A 525 19.27 5.44 5.29
C GLU A 525 19.05 6.26 6.57
N LEU A 526 18.25 5.74 7.51
CA LEU A 526 18.12 6.17 8.89
C LEU A 526 19.47 5.95 9.60
N GLU A 527 20.50 6.70 9.20
CA GLU A 527 21.25 7.39 10.24
C GLU A 527 20.19 8.23 10.96
N ILE A 528 19.62 7.69 12.05
CA ILE A 528 18.98 8.44 13.13
C ILE A 528 19.71 9.77 13.16
N LEU A 529 19.02 10.88 12.82
CA LEU A 529 19.62 12.11 12.28
C LEU A 529 20.68 12.69 13.24
N HIS A 530 21.87 12.11 13.20
CA HIS A 530 23.01 12.48 14.01
C HIS A 530 23.57 13.74 13.37
N SER A 531 23.27 14.90 13.95
CA SER A 531 24.12 16.06 13.73
C SER A 531 25.47 15.79 14.41
N PRO A 532 26.61 15.78 13.69
CA PRO A 532 27.92 15.70 14.31
C PRO A 532 28.36 17.12 14.67
N GLU A 533 27.89 17.68 15.77
CA GLU A 533 28.51 18.88 16.34
C GLU A 533 28.50 18.79 17.87
N ASN A 534 29.59 18.24 18.41
CA ASN A 534 30.27 18.66 19.63
C ASN A 534 31.57 17.86 19.75
N GLU A 535 32.53 18.12 18.86
CA GLU A 535 33.94 17.87 19.21
C GLU A 535 34.35 18.98 20.20
N ASP A 536 34.42 18.61 21.47
CA ASP A 536 35.03 19.43 22.52
C ASP A 536 36.55 19.44 22.28
N PRO A 537 37.17 20.58 21.94
CA PRO A 537 38.56 20.61 21.50
C PRO A 537 39.48 20.76 22.71
N GLU A 538 39.54 19.81 23.64
CA GLU A 538 40.63 19.80 24.62
C GLU A 538 40.73 18.47 25.38
N LEU A 539 41.66 17.61 24.96
CA LEU A 539 42.47 16.75 25.83
C LEU A 539 43.53 16.03 24.98
N ARG A 540 44.64 16.72 24.71
CA ARG A 540 45.89 16.06 24.29
C ARG A 540 46.56 15.47 25.54
N PRO A 541 46.90 14.17 25.59
CA PRO A 541 47.90 13.70 26.52
C PRO A 541 49.28 13.97 25.93
N VAL A 542 50.03 14.81 26.64
CA VAL A 542 51.49 14.90 26.52
C VAL A 542 52.09 13.60 27.06
N LEU A 543 52.83 12.88 26.23
CA LEU A 543 53.81 11.88 26.63
C LEU A 543 55.10 12.27 25.88
N GLY A 544 56.23 12.65 26.47
CA GLY A 544 56.71 12.44 27.83
C GLY A 544 57.46 11.12 27.95
N GLY A 545 58.68 11.05 27.40
CA GLY A 545 59.61 9.92 27.58
C GLY A 545 60.22 9.42 26.28
#